data_AF-A0A354NWF8-F1
#
_entry.id   AF-A0A354NWF8-F1
#
_cell.length_a   1.000
_cell.length_b   1.000
_cell.length_c   1.000
_cell.angle_alpha   90.00
_cell.angle_beta   90.00
_cell.angle_gamma   90.00
#
_symmetry.space_group_name_H-M   'P 1'
#
loop_
_entity.id
_entity.type
_entity.pdbx_description
1 polymer ?
#
loop_
_entity_poly.entity_id
_entity_poly.type
_entity_poly.pdbx_seq_one_letter_code
_entity_poly.pdbx_strand_id
1 'polypeptide(L)'
;MNSLENQVAIVTGGAMGIGGATSRSLADSGAKVLIADIAIESAETNARAIRERGGTVLVVEADVSKALSIKNMIDHAIEEWGRLDILVNNAYNAPFGGNQNVVDTTEEQWDAGMALLVKAIFLGAKYAVPHM
;
A
#
# COMPACT_ATOMS: atom_id res chain seq x y z
N MET A 1 -7.47 0.52 -24.00
CA MET A 1 -8.56 1.25 -23.34
C MET A 1 -8.12 1.51 -21.92
N ASN A 2 -7.98 2.78 -21.51
CA ASN A 2 -7.56 3.16 -20.15
C ASN A 2 -8.78 3.14 -19.23
N SER A 3 -9.16 1.97 -18.73
CA SER A 3 -10.40 1.80 -17.96
C SER A 3 -10.39 2.51 -16.60
N LEU A 4 -9.20 2.91 -16.10
CA LEU A 4 -9.03 3.58 -14.80
C LEU A 4 -8.49 5.01 -14.97
N GLU A 5 -8.67 5.62 -16.14
CA GLU A 5 -8.23 7.00 -16.39
C GLU A 5 -8.87 7.96 -15.37
N ASN A 6 -8.04 8.86 -14.82
CA ASN A 6 -8.39 9.81 -13.75
C ASN A 6 -8.72 9.20 -12.38
N GLN A 7 -8.61 7.87 -12.21
CA GLN A 7 -8.73 7.26 -10.90
C GLN A 7 -7.42 7.32 -10.11
N VAL A 8 -7.54 7.44 -8.80
CA VAL A 8 -6.43 7.44 -7.85
C VAL A 8 -6.42 6.14 -7.07
N ALA A 9 -5.26 5.48 -7.02
CA ALA A 9 -5.06 4.25 -6.27
C ALA A 9 -3.94 4.39 -5.24
N ILE A 10 -4.14 3.83 -4.05
CA ILE A 10 -3.07 3.55 -3.09
C ILE A 10 -2.82 2.05 -3.07
N VAL A 11 -1.56 1.64 -3.18
CA VAL A 11 -1.15 0.24 -3.02
C VAL A 11 -0.14 0.11 -1.88
N THR A 12 -0.58 -0.51 -0.79
CA THR A 12 0.30 -0.82 0.34
C THR A 12 1.14 -2.05 0.02
N GLY A 13 2.43 -2.05 0.38
CA GLY A 13 3.35 -3.09 -0.07
C GLY A 13 3.59 -3.04 -1.58
N GLY A 14 3.44 -1.85 -2.17
CA GLY A 14 3.47 -1.61 -3.61
C GLY A 14 4.86 -1.59 -4.23
N ALA A 15 5.92 -1.85 -3.45
CA ALA A 15 7.29 -1.91 -3.97
C ALA A 15 7.57 -3.20 -4.75
N MET A 16 7.10 -4.34 -4.25
CA MET A 16 7.54 -5.67 -4.68
C MET A 16 6.40 -6.69 -4.75
N GLY A 17 6.67 -7.86 -5.30
CA GLY A 17 5.74 -8.99 -5.30
C GLY A 17 4.40 -8.67 -5.95
N ILE A 18 3.32 -9.12 -5.30
CA ILE A 18 1.95 -8.91 -5.77
C ILE A 18 1.61 -7.42 -5.78
N GLY A 19 1.84 -6.69 -4.68
CA GLY A 19 1.59 -5.26 -4.61
C GLY A 19 2.32 -4.48 -5.69
N GLY A 20 3.60 -4.78 -5.93
CA GLY A 20 4.37 -4.16 -7.01
C GLY A 20 3.79 -4.43 -8.40
N ALA A 21 3.33 -5.66 -8.66
CA ALA A 21 2.65 -5.99 -9.90
C ALA A 21 1.28 -5.29 -10.03
N THR A 22 0.53 -5.19 -8.95
CA THR A 22 -0.74 -4.45 -8.89
C THR A 22 -0.52 -2.97 -9.18
N SER A 23 0.49 -2.32 -8.58
CA SER A 23 0.83 -0.92 -8.87
C SER A 23 1.09 -0.68 -10.36
N ARG A 24 1.86 -1.57 -11.00
CA ARG A 24 2.11 -1.50 -12.45
C ARG A 24 0.84 -1.72 -13.26
N SER A 25 0.03 -2.72 -12.92
CA SER A 25 -1.20 -3.03 -13.65
C SER A 25 -2.23 -1.90 -13.57
N LEU A 26 -2.35 -1.25 -12.41
CA LEU A 26 -3.25 -0.10 -12.22
C LEU A 26 -2.77 1.09 -13.06
N ALA A 27 -1.47 1.38 -13.04
CA ALA A 27 -0.88 2.46 -13.83
C ALA A 27 -0.98 2.19 -15.35
N ASP A 28 -0.72 0.96 -15.80
CA ASP A 28 -0.89 0.52 -17.19
C ASP A 28 -2.37 0.65 -17.65
N SER A 29 -3.32 0.65 -16.71
CA SER A 29 -4.75 0.87 -16.97
C SER A 29 -5.18 2.35 -16.89
N GLY A 30 -4.25 3.27 -16.61
CA GLY A 30 -4.48 4.72 -16.59
C GLY A 30 -4.66 5.35 -15.21
N ALA A 31 -4.59 4.59 -14.12
CA ALA A 31 -4.72 5.15 -12.77
C ALA A 31 -3.46 5.93 -12.36
N LYS A 32 -3.63 6.94 -11.51
CA LYS A 32 -2.55 7.57 -10.74
C LYS A 32 -2.31 6.72 -9.49
N VAL A 33 -1.09 6.25 -9.28
CA VAL A 33 -0.78 5.28 -8.22
C VAL A 33 0.12 5.88 -7.15
N LEU A 34 -0.27 5.81 -5.89
CA LEU A 34 0.61 6.04 -4.74
C LEU A 34 1.09 4.69 -4.23
N ILE A 35 2.40 4.43 -4.34
CA ILE A 35 3.05 3.28 -3.72
C ILE A 35 3.35 3.64 -2.26
N ALA A 36 2.68 2.95 -1.34
CA ALA A 36 2.90 3.08 0.09
C ALA A 36 3.69 1.87 0.58
N ASP A 37 4.95 2.06 0.96
CA ASP A 37 5.83 0.95 1.32
C ASP A 37 6.90 1.39 2.33
N ILE A 38 7.43 0.45 3.12
CA ILE A 38 8.58 0.71 4.01
C ILE A 38 9.91 0.60 3.24
N ALA A 39 9.95 -0.14 2.13
CA ALA A 39 11.15 -0.37 1.33
C ALA A 39 11.32 0.69 0.24
N ILE A 40 11.64 1.93 0.61
CA ILE A 40 11.65 3.10 -0.29
C ILE A 40 12.51 2.90 -1.55
N GLU A 41 13.69 2.31 -1.45
CA GLU A 41 14.56 2.09 -2.63
C GLU A 41 13.91 1.14 -3.65
N SER A 42 13.23 0.10 -3.16
CA SER A 42 12.49 -0.84 -4.01
C SER A 42 11.22 -0.19 -4.56
N ALA A 43 10.53 0.63 -3.76
CA ALA A 43 9.36 1.38 -4.19
C ALA A 43 9.70 2.36 -5.32
N GLU A 44 10.79 3.12 -5.19
CA GLU A 44 11.27 4.02 -6.24
C GLU A 44 11.73 3.27 -7.50
N THR A 45 12.30 2.07 -7.34
CA THR A 45 12.63 1.22 -8.48
C THR A 45 11.38 0.80 -9.25
N ASN A 46 10.31 0.40 -8.55
CA ASN A 46 9.04 0.09 -9.20
C ASN A 46 8.38 1.34 -9.81
N ALA A 47 8.45 2.48 -9.11
CA ALA A 47 7.91 3.75 -9.60
C ALA A 47 8.62 4.23 -10.88
N ARG A 48 9.96 4.11 -10.97
CA ARG A 48 10.70 4.39 -12.21
C ARG A 48 10.18 3.53 -13.37
N ALA A 49 10.01 2.23 -13.17
CA ALA A 49 9.49 1.33 -14.20
C ALA A 49 8.07 1.72 -14.68
N ILE A 50 7.22 2.22 -13.77
CA ILE A 50 5.89 2.75 -14.12
C ILE A 50 6.01 4.05 -14.94
N ARG A 51 6.86 4.99 -14.50
CA ARG A 51 7.09 6.27 -15.20
C ARG A 51 7.65 6.07 -16.60
N GLU A 52 8.57 5.12 -16.78
CA GLU A 52 9.14 4.75 -18.09
C GLU A 52 8.10 4.24 -19.09
N ARG A 53 6.99 3.69 -18.58
CA ARG A 53 5.84 3.25 -19.38
C ARG A 53 4.78 4.34 -19.59
N GLY A 54 5.03 5.55 -19.09
CA GLY A 54 4.11 6.68 -19.19
C GLY A 54 3.04 6.74 -18.09
N GLY A 55 3.13 5.88 -17.07
CA GLY A 55 2.21 5.89 -15.93
C GLY A 55 2.50 7.02 -14.94
N THR A 56 1.48 7.44 -14.19
CA THR A 56 1.61 8.43 -13.12
C THR A 56 1.75 7.74 -11.77
N VAL A 57 2.85 7.99 -11.06
CA VAL A 57 3.12 7.34 -9.77
C VAL A 57 3.92 8.22 -8.80
N LEU A 58 3.53 8.15 -7.53
CA LEU A 58 4.26 8.70 -6.38
C LEU A 58 4.62 7.59 -5.40
N VAL A 59 5.58 7.85 -4.53
CA VAL A 59 6.04 6.93 -3.48
C VAL A 59 5.95 7.66 -2.14
N VAL A 60 5.46 6.95 -1.12
CA VAL A 60 5.48 7.42 0.27
C VAL A 60 5.97 6.30 1.19
N GLU A 61 6.78 6.67 2.19
CA GLU A 61 7.16 5.74 3.25
C GLU A 61 5.96 5.49 4.16
N ALA A 62 5.51 4.25 4.25
CA ALA A 62 4.36 3.90 5.08
C ALA A 62 4.52 2.56 5.80
N ASP A 63 4.58 2.62 7.13
CA ASP A 63 4.45 1.46 8.01
C ASP A 63 2.98 1.27 8.40
N VAL A 64 2.31 0.37 7.69
CA VAL A 64 0.90 0.03 7.92
C VAL A 64 0.62 -0.60 9.29
N SER A 65 1.63 -0.96 10.08
CA SER A 65 1.41 -1.33 11.49
C SER A 65 1.09 -0.11 12.38
N LYS A 66 1.32 1.11 11.87
CA LYS A 66 1.12 2.38 12.59
C LYS A 66 -0.10 3.12 12.04
N ALA A 67 -1.08 3.37 12.92
CA ALA A 67 -2.31 4.07 12.54
C ALA A 67 -2.07 5.46 11.93
N LEU A 68 -1.10 6.22 12.45
CA LEU A 68 -0.76 7.54 11.91
C LEU A 68 -0.18 7.45 10.50
N SER A 69 0.63 6.42 10.23
CA SER A 69 1.21 6.22 8.90
C SER A 69 0.14 5.90 7.86
N ILE A 70 -0.85 5.06 8.21
CA ILE A 70 -2.02 4.79 7.36
C ILE A 70 -2.81 6.08 7.08
N LYS A 71 -3.05 6.90 8.11
CA LYS A 71 -3.76 8.17 7.92
C LYS A 71 -2.99 9.09 6.97
N ASN A 72 -1.67 9.24 7.21
CA ASN A 72 -0.83 10.15 6.43
C ASN A 72 -0.71 9.74 4.96
N MET A 73 -0.62 8.44 4.62
CA MET A 73 -0.58 8.03 3.20
C MET A 73 -1.90 8.33 2.47
N ILE A 74 -3.03 8.30 3.19
CA ILE A 74 -4.35 8.65 2.64
C ILE A 74 -4.44 10.16 2.46
N ASP A 75 -4.12 10.93 3.52
CA ASP A 75 -4.09 12.40 3.46
C ASP A 75 -3.21 12.87 2.28
N HIS A 76 -2.04 12.26 2.09
CA HIS A 76 -1.12 12.59 1.00
C HIS A 76 -1.76 12.38 -0.39
N ALA A 77 -2.49 11.28 -0.62
CA ALA A 77 -3.19 11.08 -1.88
C ALA A 77 -4.29 12.14 -2.12
N ILE A 78 -4.97 12.56 -1.06
CA ILE A 78 -5.99 13.62 -1.12
C ILE A 78 -5.35 14.98 -1.38
N GLU A 79 -4.24 15.30 -0.72
CA GLU A 79 -3.50 16.55 -0.94
C GLU A 79 -2.99 16.65 -2.38
N GLU A 80 -2.45 15.57 -2.94
CA GLU A 80 -1.85 15.60 -4.28
C GLU A 80 -2.85 15.52 -5.42
N TRP A 81 -3.93 14.74 -5.26
CA TRP A 81 -4.85 14.46 -6.35
C TRP A 81 -6.31 14.80 -6.05
N GLY A 82 -6.64 15.23 -4.83
CA GLY A 82 -7.98 15.65 -4.43
C GLY A 82 -9.00 14.51 -4.28
N ARG A 83 -8.59 13.25 -4.42
CA ARG A 83 -9.47 12.07 -4.41
C ARG A 83 -8.73 10.78 -4.11
N LEU A 84 -9.46 9.74 -3.74
CA LEU A 84 -9.00 8.35 -3.65
C LEU A 84 -10.11 7.43 -4.15
N ASP A 85 -9.85 6.59 -5.15
CA ASP A 85 -10.86 5.70 -5.75
C ASP A 85 -10.62 4.23 -5.41
N ILE A 86 -9.36 3.85 -5.23
CA ILE A 86 -8.93 2.46 -5.07
C ILE A 86 -7.96 2.36 -3.91
N LEU A 87 -8.28 1.53 -2.91
CA LEU A 87 -7.35 1.16 -1.85
C LEU A 87 -7.03 -0.32 -1.94
N VAL A 88 -5.75 -0.65 -2.16
CA VAL A 88 -5.24 -2.02 -2.13
C VAL A 88 -4.46 -2.25 -0.84
N ASN A 89 -5.11 -2.90 0.13
CA ASN A 89 -4.48 -3.39 1.34
C ASN A 89 -3.76 -4.71 1.04
N ASN A 90 -2.45 -4.65 0.80
CA ASN A 90 -1.62 -5.79 0.39
C ASN A 90 -0.35 -5.95 1.24
N ALA A 91 0.11 -4.89 1.93
CA ALA A 91 1.34 -4.95 2.71
C ALA A 91 1.37 -6.19 3.63
N TYR A 92 2.46 -6.95 3.49
CA TYR A 92 2.70 -8.17 4.24
C TYR A 92 4.16 -8.20 4.67
N ASN A 93 4.39 -8.67 5.89
CA ASN A 93 5.70 -9.00 6.40
C ASN A 93 5.55 -10.22 7.32
N ALA A 94 6.62 -11.01 7.44
CA ALA A 94 6.75 -12.10 8.40
C ALA A 94 7.77 -11.71 9.48
N PRO A 95 7.40 -10.82 10.43
CA PRO A 95 8.36 -10.23 11.39
C PRO A 95 9.07 -11.24 12.31
N PHE A 96 8.61 -12.49 12.38
CA PHE A 96 9.09 -13.49 13.35
C PHE A 96 9.62 -14.79 12.74
N GLY A 97 9.91 -14.78 11.43
CA GLY A 97 10.37 -15.97 10.71
C GLY A 97 9.20 -16.91 10.43
N GLY A 98 8.89 -17.12 9.14
CA GLY A 98 7.68 -17.82 8.68
C GLY A 98 7.53 -19.31 9.02
N ASN A 99 8.25 -19.82 10.03
CA ASN A 99 8.30 -21.23 10.43
C ASN A 99 8.02 -21.47 11.92
N GLN A 100 7.39 -20.52 12.63
CA GLN A 100 6.91 -20.78 13.99
C GLN A 100 5.56 -21.50 13.97
N ASN A 101 5.35 -22.38 14.95
CA ASN A 101 4.08 -23.06 15.16
C ASN A 101 3.22 -22.29 16.20
N VAL A 102 1.97 -22.71 16.36
CA VAL A 102 1.02 -22.05 17.27
C VAL A 102 1.43 -22.12 18.75
N VAL A 103 2.20 -23.13 19.17
CA VAL A 103 2.59 -23.29 20.59
C VAL A 103 3.81 -22.44 20.95
N ASP A 104 4.62 -22.05 19.97
CA ASP A 104 5.82 -21.22 20.16
C ASP A 104 5.58 -19.73 19.84
N THR A 105 4.42 -19.39 19.29
CA THR A 105 4.07 -17.99 18.97
C THR A 105 3.72 -17.25 20.26
N THR A 106 4.47 -16.17 20.56
CA THR A 106 4.19 -15.31 21.72
C THR A 106 3.02 -14.36 21.45
N GLU A 107 2.41 -13.83 22.51
CA GLU A 107 1.34 -12.83 22.38
C GLU A 107 1.82 -11.57 21.66
N GLU A 108 3.05 -11.13 21.89
CA GLU A 108 3.62 -9.97 21.19
C GLU A 108 3.73 -10.22 19.68
N GLN A 109 4.08 -11.45 19.29
CA GLN A 109 4.19 -11.83 17.89
C GLN A 109 2.83 -11.89 17.21
N TRP A 110 1.86 -12.48 17.91
CA TRP A 110 0.47 -12.52 17.49
C TRP A 110 -0.10 -11.11 17.31
N ASP A 111 0.08 -10.24 18.29
CA ASP A 111 -0.42 -8.87 18.27
C ASP A 111 0.21 -8.04 17.15
N ALA A 112 1.50 -8.22 16.87
CA ALA A 112 2.16 -7.59 15.73
C ALA A 112 1.59 -8.09 14.39
N GLY A 113 1.31 -9.39 14.25
CA GLY A 113 0.63 -9.95 13.09
C GLY A 113 -0.78 -9.40 12.92
N MET A 114 -1.57 -9.32 14.00
CA MET A 114 -2.92 -8.76 14.00
C MET A 114 -2.93 -7.27 13.69
N ALA A 115 -1.94 -6.51 14.19
CA ALA A 115 -1.77 -5.11 13.85
C ALA A 115 -1.53 -4.91 12.35
N LEU A 116 -0.64 -5.73 11.77
CA LEU A 116 -0.23 -5.63 10.37
C LEU A 116 -1.30 -6.13 9.39
N LEU A 117 -1.92 -7.29 9.67
CA LEU A 117 -2.74 -8.01 8.69
C LEU A 117 -4.24 -7.76 8.85
N VAL A 118 -4.69 -7.34 10.04
CA VAL A 118 -6.12 -7.18 10.33
C VAL A 118 -6.45 -5.74 10.66
N LYS A 119 -5.79 -5.17 11.67
CA LYS A 119 -6.03 -3.79 12.09
C LYS A 119 -5.68 -2.79 10.98
N ALA A 120 -4.61 -3.04 10.23
CA ALA A 120 -4.23 -2.18 9.11
C ALA A 120 -5.34 -2.09 8.05
N ILE A 121 -5.99 -3.20 7.70
CA ILE A 121 -7.09 -3.22 6.72
C ILE A 121 -8.29 -2.40 7.24
N PHE A 122 -8.67 -2.61 8.50
CA PHE A 122 -9.71 -1.83 9.16
C PHE A 122 -9.40 -0.33 9.14
N LEU A 123 -8.17 0.06 9.52
CA LEU A 123 -7.77 1.46 9.55
C LEU A 123 -7.68 2.06 8.15
N GLY A 124 -7.20 1.30 7.16
CA GLY A 124 -7.19 1.70 5.76
C GLY A 124 -8.59 2.06 5.29
N ALA A 125 -9.57 1.18 5.51
CA ALA A 125 -10.97 1.47 5.18
C ALA A 125 -11.53 2.65 5.97
N LYS A 126 -11.28 2.70 7.29
CA LYS A 126 -11.74 3.79 8.18
C LYS A 126 -11.34 5.16 7.67
N TYR A 127 -10.10 5.30 7.19
CA TYR A 127 -9.58 6.59 6.72
C TYR A 127 -9.84 6.82 5.24
N ALA A 128 -9.91 5.80 4.40
CA ALA A 128 -10.12 5.97 2.96
C ALA A 128 -11.58 6.24 2.59
N VAL A 129 -12.54 5.48 3.15
CA VAL A 129 -13.96 5.55 2.78
C VAL A 129 -14.56 6.96 2.82
N PRO A 130 -14.22 7.85 3.78
CA PRO A 130 -14.70 9.24 3.76
C PRO A 130 -14.31 10.06 2.52
N HIS A 131 -13.34 9.60 1.72
CA HIS A 131 -12.81 10.28 0.54
C HIS A 131 -13.07 9.52 -0.78
N MET A 132 -13.76 8.38 -0.72
CA MET A 132 -14.05 7.49 -1.87
C MET A 132 -15.42 7.72 -2.48
#